data_AF-A0A969AM26-F1
#
_entry.id   AF-A0A969AM26-F1
#
_cell.length_a   1.000
_cell.length_b   1.000
_cell.length_c   1.000
_cell.angle_alpha   90.00
_cell.angle_beta   90.00
_cell.angle_gamma   90.00
#
_symmetry.space_group_name_H-M   'P 1'
#
loop_
_entity.id
_entity.type
_entity.pdbx_description
1 polymer ?
#
loop_
_entity_poly.entity_id
_entity_poly.type
_entity_poly.pdbx_seq_one_letter_code
_entity_poly.pdbx_strand_id
1 'polypeptide(L)'
;MTAPLPDELQALAAGYVLGDLSSEEMAQFKQLLETQPELAQTVAALQDTLAMLPYGLPPQCPDRRVRSRLLSNVTTVSNPIPALIPAPVQPSVQPPVRLSPKSPC
;
A
#
# COMPACT_ATOMS: atom_id res chain seq x y z
N MET A 1 10.32 -22.26 -0.25
CA MET A 1 11.17 -22.34 0.96
C MET A 1 12.35 -21.42 0.71
N THR A 2 12.31 -20.21 1.27
CA THR A 2 13.35 -19.18 1.07
C THR A 2 14.58 -19.58 1.89
N ALA A 3 15.75 -19.61 1.28
CA ALA A 3 17.00 -19.88 1.99
C ALA A 3 17.20 -18.81 3.08
N PRO A 4 17.69 -19.16 4.28
CA PRO A 4 17.94 -18.18 5.32
C PRO A 4 18.97 -17.18 4.83
N LEU A 5 18.67 -15.88 4.99
CA LEU A 5 19.66 -14.85 4.75
C LEU A 5 20.80 -14.99 5.77
N PRO A 6 22.01 -14.53 5.42
CA PRO A 6 23.10 -14.35 6.38
C PRO A 6 22.61 -13.56 7.61
N ASP A 7 23.01 -13.97 8.81
CA ASP A 7 22.58 -13.35 10.07
C ASP A 7 22.83 -11.83 10.09
N GLU A 8 23.92 -11.36 9.49
CA GLU A 8 24.25 -9.93 9.39
C GLU A 8 23.24 -9.15 8.52
N LEU A 9 22.77 -9.74 7.42
CA LEU A 9 21.74 -9.11 6.58
C LEU A 9 20.38 -9.10 7.28
N GLN A 10 20.09 -10.15 8.06
CA GLN A 10 18.87 -10.19 8.86
C GLN A 10 18.90 -9.14 9.98
N ALA A 11 20.04 -8.95 10.63
CA ALA A 11 20.23 -7.90 11.64
C ALA A 11 20.08 -6.50 11.03
N LEU A 12 20.70 -6.24 9.87
CA LEU A 12 20.53 -4.97 9.15
C LEU A 12 19.07 -4.74 8.73
N ALA A 13 18.38 -5.76 8.23
CA ALA A 13 16.96 -5.65 7.85
C ALA A 13 16.06 -5.37 9.06
N ALA A 14 16.30 -6.05 10.19
CA ALA A 14 15.56 -5.81 11.42
C ALA A 14 15.82 -4.40 11.97
N GLY A 15 17.08 -3.97 12.01
CA GLY A 15 17.45 -2.61 12.41
C GLY A 15 16.81 -1.55 11.49
N TYR A 16 16.75 -1.80 10.19
CA TYR A 16 16.11 -0.90 9.23
C TYR A 16 14.62 -0.71 9.54
N VAL A 17 13.92 -1.81 9.80
CA VAL A 17 12.47 -1.79 10.11
C VAL A 17 12.19 -1.14 11.47
N LEU A 18 13.07 -1.34 12.45
CA LEU A 18 12.95 -0.73 13.77
C LEU A 18 13.40 0.74 13.82
N GLY A 19 14.08 1.22 12.77
CA GLY A 19 14.67 2.56 12.75
C GLY A 19 15.91 2.70 13.65
N ASP A 20 16.60 1.58 13.91
CA ASP A 20 17.75 1.48 14.83
C ASP A 20 19.11 1.52 14.09
N LEU A 21 19.10 1.67 12.76
CA LEU A 21 20.35 1.76 11.99
C LEU A 21 21.01 3.13 12.12
N SER A 22 22.34 3.11 12.23
CA SER A 22 23.16 4.31 12.02
C SER A 22 23.08 4.81 10.58
N SER A 23 23.52 6.05 10.34
CA SER A 23 23.52 6.62 8.99
C SER A 23 24.39 5.85 8.00
N GLU A 24 25.48 5.24 8.47
CA GLU A 24 26.39 4.42 7.66
C GLU A 24 25.73 3.09 7.26
N GLU A 25 25.15 2.37 8.24
CA GLU A 25 24.43 1.12 7.99
C GLU A 25 23.20 1.33 7.11
N MET A 26 22.50 2.45 7.25
CA MET A 26 21.37 2.79 6.39
C MET A 26 21.80 3.00 4.94
N ALA A 27 22.96 3.65 4.70
CA ALA A 27 23.49 3.82 3.35
C ALA A 27 23.88 2.47 2.73
N GLN A 28 24.56 1.62 3.50
CA GLN A 28 24.92 0.27 3.10
C GLN A 28 23.67 -0.56 2.77
N PHE A 29 22.64 -0.52 3.62
CA PHE A 29 21.42 -1.30 3.44
C PHE A 29 20.60 -0.83 2.22
N LYS A 30 20.57 0.47 1.93
CA LYS A 30 19.94 1.00 0.72
C LYS A 30 20.63 0.50 -0.55
N GLN A 31 21.95 0.48 -0.58
CA GLN A 31 22.71 -0.08 -1.72
C GLN A 31 22.46 -1.59 -1.89
N LEU A 32 22.30 -2.31 -0.78
CA LEU A 32 21.91 -3.72 -0.77
C LEU A 32 20.50 -3.94 -1.35
N LEU A 33 19.54 -3.08 -1.04
CA LEU A 33 18.19 -3.14 -1.62
C LEU A 33 18.16 -2.93 -3.14
N GLU A 34 19.07 -2.11 -3.68
CA GLU A 34 19.19 -1.89 -5.13
C GLU A 34 19.75 -3.11 -5.86
N THR A 35 20.65 -3.85 -5.19
CA THR A 35 21.32 -5.02 -5.77
C THR A 35 20.55 -6.33 -5.53
N GLN A 36 19.73 -6.39 -4.48
CA GLN A 36 19.00 -7.59 -4.07
C GLN A 36 17.54 -7.25 -3.73
N PRO A 37 16.62 -7.25 -4.72
CA PRO A 37 15.21 -6.95 -4.47
C PRO A 37 14.49 -8.00 -3.59
N GLU A 38 15.09 -9.17 -3.37
CA GLU A 38 14.59 -10.17 -2.42
C GLU A 38 14.61 -9.69 -0.96
N LEU A 39 15.56 -8.80 -0.61
CA LEU A 39 15.61 -8.17 0.71
C LEU A 39 14.36 -7.33 0.97
N ALA A 40 13.77 -6.72 -0.07
CA ALA A 40 12.56 -5.93 0.08
C ALA A 40 11.37 -6.77 0.56
N GLN A 41 11.29 -8.05 0.16
CA GLN A 41 10.25 -8.97 0.65
C GLN A 41 10.44 -9.29 2.13
N THR A 42 11.69 -9.47 2.55
CA THR A 42 12.04 -9.72 3.97
C THR A 42 11.71 -8.49 4.82
N VAL A 43 12.08 -7.30 4.37
CA VAL A 43 11.74 -6.03 5.01
C VAL A 43 10.23 -5.86 5.11
N ALA A 44 9.48 -6.15 4.05
CA ALA A 44 8.02 -6.07 4.06
C ALA A 44 7.39 -7.04 5.08
N ALA A 45 7.87 -8.28 5.16
CA ALA A 45 7.39 -9.25 6.14
C ALA A 45 7.68 -8.82 7.60
N LEU A 46 8.86 -8.24 7.84
CA LEU A 46 9.21 -7.68 9.14
C LEU A 46 8.36 -6.45 9.50
N GLN A 47 8.08 -5.57 8.53
CA GLN A 47 7.19 -4.42 8.73
C GLN A 47 5.76 -4.83 9.04
N ASP A 48 5.23 -5.86 8.35
CA ASP A 48 3.90 -6.40 8.63
C ASP A 48 3.81 -6.94 10.06
N THR A 49 4.83 -7.70 10.47
CA THR A 49 4.93 -8.20 11.85
C THR A 49 4.98 -7.06 12.86
N LEU A 50 5.76 -6.01 12.58
CA LEU A 50 5.85 -4.83 13.43
C LEU A 50 4.51 -4.07 13.50
N ALA A 51 3.76 -4.00 12.40
CA ALA A 51 2.44 -3.37 12.35
C ALA A 51 1.40 -4.12 13.20
N MET A 52 1.63 -5.39 13.53
CA MET A 52 0.76 -6.16 14.43
C MET A 52 1.00 -5.84 15.91
N LEU A 53 2.21 -5.39 16.29
CA LEU A 53 2.56 -5.12 17.69
C LEU A 53 1.63 -4.11 18.39
N PRO A 54 1.23 -2.98 17.77
CA PRO A 54 0.34 -2.02 18.40
C PRO A 54 -1.02 -2.59 18.81
N TYR A 55 -1.52 -3.63 18.14
CA TYR A 55 -2.81 -4.25 18.49
C TYR A 55 -2.78 -5.02 19.81
N GLY A 56 -1.59 -5.38 20.29
CA GLY A 56 -1.38 -5.96 21.62
C GLY A 56 -1.18 -4.93 22.73
N LEU A 57 -1.05 -3.64 22.38
CA LEU A 57 -0.83 -2.57 23.35
C LEU A 57 -2.16 -2.03 23.89
N PRO A 58 -2.20 -1.54 25.14
CA PRO A 58 -3.39 -0.88 25.67
C PRO A 58 -3.74 0.34 24.81
N PRO A 59 -5.03 0.60 24.57
CA PRO A 59 -5.45 1.74 23.77
C PRO A 59 -5.04 3.05 24.44
N GLN A 60 -4.26 3.86 23.71
CA GLN A 60 -3.86 5.20 24.12
C GLN A 60 -4.70 6.22 23.35
N CYS A 61 -5.50 7.02 24.05
CA CYS A 61 -6.22 8.14 23.43
C CYS A 61 -5.30 9.37 23.39
N PRO A 62 -5.03 9.96 22.21
CA PRO A 62 -4.30 11.22 22.16
C PRO A 62 -5.12 12.36 22.79
N ASP A 63 -4.44 13.38 23.31
CA ASP A 63 -5.08 14.57 23.87
C ASP A 63 -6.03 15.23 22.84
N ARG A 64 -7.22 15.60 23.28
CA ARG A 64 -8.26 16.22 22.44
C ARG A 64 -7.75 17.45 21.68
N ARG A 65 -6.85 18.23 22.28
CA ARG A 65 -6.22 19.41 21.63
C ARG A 65 -5.36 19.02 20.45
N VAL A 66 -4.62 17.91 20.54
CA VAL A 66 -3.79 17.38 19.45
C VAL A 66 -4.68 16.94 18.30
N ARG A 67 -5.74 16.18 18.60
CA ARG A 67 -6.75 15.77 17.59
C ARG A 67 -7.38 16.99 16.91
N SER A 68 -7.82 17.98 17.67
CA SER A 68 -8.43 19.20 17.11
C SER A 68 -7.47 19.97 16.21
N ARG A 69 -6.20 20.14 16.61
CA ARG A 69 -5.18 20.82 15.78
C ARG A 69 -4.92 20.10 14.46
N LEU A 70 -4.80 18.77 14.50
CA LEU A 70 -4.61 17.95 13.28
C LEU A 70 -5.81 18.07 12.35
N LEU A 71 -7.03 17.95 12.86
CA LEU A 71 -8.25 18.06 12.05
C LEU A 71 -8.43 19.45 11.43
N SER A 72 -8.09 20.52 12.16
CA SER A 72 -8.13 21.88 11.62
C SER A 72 -7.19 22.08 10.42
N ASN A 73 -6.01 21.44 10.43
CA ASN A 73 -5.02 21.54 9.35
C ASN A 73 -5.43 20.74 8.09
N VAL A 74 -6.25 19.69 8.23
CA VAL A 74 -6.73 18.88 7.10
C VAL A 74 -7.80 19.63 6.29
N THR A 75 -8.64 20.44 6.94
CA THR A 75 -9.66 21.25 6.25
C THR A 75 -9.11 22.28 5.25
N THR A 76 -7.83 22.62 5.34
CA THR A 76 -7.19 23.62 4.45
C THR A 76 -6.68 23.00 3.15
N VAL A 77 -6.52 21.68 3.07
CA VAL A 77 -6.13 20.95 1.84
C VAL A 77 -7.34 20.19 1.30
N SER A 78 -8.40 20.92 0.97
CA SER A 78 -9.47 20.39 0.09
C SER A 78 -8.96 20.45 -1.35
N ASN A 79 -8.04 19.56 -1.72
CA ASN A 79 -7.80 19.30 -3.15
C ASN A 79 -9.04 18.52 -3.63
N PRO A 80 -9.89 19.07 -4.52
CA PRO A 80 -11.06 18.36 -4.98
C PRO A 80 -10.59 17.09 -5.69
N ILE A 81 -10.97 15.93 -5.15
CA ILE A 81 -10.88 14.66 -5.88
C ILE A 81 -11.77 14.88 -7.12
N PRO A 82 -11.25 14.80 -8.36
CA PRO A 82 -12.10 14.83 -9.53
C PRO A 82 -13.09 13.69 -9.37
N ALA A 83 -14.38 14.01 -9.27
CA ALA A 83 -15.41 13.00 -9.29
C ALA A 83 -15.24 12.23 -10.61
N LEU A 84 -14.68 11.02 -10.52
CA LEU A 84 -14.78 10.06 -11.60
C LEU A 84 -16.25 9.63 -11.62
N ILE A 85 -17.09 10.47 -12.21
CA ILE A 85 -18.47 10.12 -12.52
C ILE A 85 -18.34 8.93 -13.46
N PRO A 86 -18.74 7.71 -13.07
CA PRO A 86 -18.83 6.64 -14.05
C PRO A 86 -19.85 7.11 -15.08
N ALA A 87 -19.42 7.20 -16.34
CA ALA A 87 -20.32 7.53 -17.44
C ALA A 87 -21.57 6.66 -17.32
N PRO A 88 -22.79 7.21 -17.49
CA PRO A 88 -23.98 6.39 -17.48
C PRO A 88 -23.81 5.33 -18.57
N VAL A 89 -23.69 4.08 -18.14
CA VAL A 89 -23.72 2.91 -19.02
C VAL A 89 -25.06 2.96 -19.74
N GLN A 90 -25.06 3.48 -20.97
CA GLN A 90 -26.22 3.40 -21.82
C GLN A 90 -26.41 1.92 -22.17
N PRO A 91 -27.56 1.31 -21.87
CA PRO A 91 -27.82 -0.03 -22.37
C PRO A 91 -27.85 0.05 -23.89
N SER A 92 -26.88 -0.59 -24.55
CA SER A 92 -26.95 -0.83 -25.99
C SER A 92 -28.18 -1.68 -26.29
N VAL A 93 -29.28 -1.02 -26.62
CA VAL A 93 -30.44 -1.66 -27.24
C VAL A 93 -29.99 -2.07 -28.64
N GLN A 94 -29.63 -3.35 -28.81
CA GLN A 94 -29.42 -3.91 -30.15
C GLN A 94 -30.75 -3.83 -30.91
N PRO A 95 -30.76 -3.31 -32.15
CA PRO A 95 -31.96 -3.38 -32.99
C PRO A 95 -32.29 -4.85 -33.30
N PRO A 96 -33.58 -5.22 -33.40
CA PRO A 96 -33.97 -6.59 -33.69
C PRO A 96 -33.44 -7.01 -35.06
N VAL A 97 -32.73 -8.14 -35.09
CA VAL A 97 -32.21 -8.78 -36.29
C VAL A 97 -33.38 -9.11 -37.21
N ARG A 98 -33.49 -8.43 -38.36
CA ARG A 98 -34.45 -8.78 -39.41
C ARG A 98 -34.04 -10.14 -39.98
N LEU A 99 -34.80 -11.18 -39.63
CA LEU A 99 -34.72 -12.46 -40.32
C LEU A 99 -35.37 -12.30 -41.70
N SER A 100 -34.56 -12.34 -42.76
CA SER A 100 -35.03 -12.37 -44.14
C SER A 100 -35.80 -13.67 -44.41
N PRO A 101 -37.00 -13.63 -45.01
CA PRO A 101 -37.69 -14.85 -45.41
C PRO A 101 -37.03 -15.43 -46.68
N LYS A 102 -36.64 -16.70 -46.60
CA LYS A 102 -36.14 -17.51 -47.70
C LYS A 102 -37.33 -18.14 -48.42
N SER A 103 -37.58 -17.71 -49.65
CA SER A 103 -38.62 -18.27 -50.53
C SER A 103 -38.34 -19.73 -50.89
N PRO A 104 -39.37 -20.60 -50.97
CA PRO A 104 -39.32 -21.80 -51.79
C PRO A 104 -40.27 -21.70 -52.99
N CYS A 105 -40.00 -22.53 -54.01
CA CYS A 105 -40.77 -22.71 -55.23
C CYS A 105 -42.23 -23.12 -54.99
#